data_AF-A0A5K0YM19-F1
#
_entry.id   AF-A0A5K0YM19-F1
#
_cell.length_a   1.000
_cell.length_b   1.000
_cell.length_c   1.000
_cell.angle_alpha   90.00
_cell.angle_beta   90.00
_cell.angle_gamma   90.00
#
_symmetry.space_group_name_H-M   'P 1'
#
loop_
_entity.id
_entity.type
_entity.pdbx_description
1 polymer ?
#
loop_
_entity_poly.entity_id
_entity_poly.type
_entity_poly.pdbx_seq_one_letter_code
_entity_poly.pdbx_strand_id
1 'polypeptide(L)'
;VRKSKAKFHVVDSQGKELPGAKVMLQQKRPNFPFGAAINKNLIGNTAYQNWFAPRFTVTVFENEMKWYSTEKQRGTVDYSQADALMNFAKSHKIAVRGHNVFWDDPKYQPSWVDSLSPSDLSQAADNRINSVVSRYKGQVIGWDVVNENLHFSFYETKLGPDASSKFYNKAQTLDPGTYLFLNEYNTLEDSRDPNSTPEKYLAKINQMKAYPGSAGLKLAIGLEGHFSTSVDTAYIRSALDKLAQAKLPIWITELDLQSGPNQ
;
A
#
# COMPACT_ATOMS: atom_id res chain seq x y z
N VAL A 1 -5.55 11.29 -14.20
CA VAL A 1 -4.84 10.66 -15.37
C VAL A 1 -3.69 11.57 -15.80
N ARG A 2 -2.42 11.15 -15.63
CA ARG A 2 -1.28 11.90 -16.20
C ARG A 2 -1.36 11.80 -17.72
N LYS A 3 -1.91 12.83 -18.39
CA LYS A 3 -1.93 12.91 -19.85
C LYS A 3 -0.71 13.73 -20.30
N SER A 4 0.14 13.15 -21.14
CA SER A 4 1.13 13.91 -21.91
C SER A 4 0.63 14.05 -23.34
N LYS A 5 0.72 15.24 -23.92
CA LYS A 5 0.53 15.41 -25.37
C LYS A 5 1.74 14.80 -26.07
N ALA A 6 1.51 13.83 -26.96
CA ALA A 6 2.53 13.35 -27.89
C ALA A 6 2.20 13.91 -29.28
N LYS A 7 3.20 14.47 -29.96
CA LYS A 7 3.09 14.94 -31.35
C LYS A 7 4.04 14.10 -32.20
N PHE A 8 3.52 13.50 -33.26
CA PHE A 8 4.30 12.70 -34.19
C PHE A 8 4.51 13.49 -35.48
N HIS A 9 5.76 13.55 -35.94
CA HIS A 9 6.13 14.07 -37.25
C HIS A 9 6.64 12.89 -38.07
N VAL A 10 5.92 12.53 -39.13
CA VAL A 10 6.27 11.39 -39.99
C VAL A 10 6.85 11.94 -41.29
N VAL A 11 8.10 11.60 -41.57
CA VAL A 11 8.85 12.06 -42.74
C VAL A 11 9.44 10.87 -43.49
N ASP A 12 9.73 11.04 -44.78
CA ASP A 12 10.49 10.08 -45.56
C ASP A 12 12.01 10.15 -45.29
N SER A 13 12.80 9.34 -45.99
CA SER A 13 14.27 9.33 -45.88
C SER A 13 14.94 10.65 -46.26
N GLN A 14 14.24 11.57 -46.92
CA GLN A 14 14.73 12.89 -47.34
C GLN A 14 14.22 14.01 -46.42
N GLY A 15 13.47 13.68 -45.36
CA GLY A 15 12.93 14.64 -44.42
C GLY A 15 11.65 15.33 -44.89
N LYS A 16 11.04 14.88 -45.99
CA LYS A 16 9.77 15.43 -46.48
C LYS A 16 8.61 14.81 -45.70
N GLU A 17 7.66 15.65 -45.28
CA GLU A 17 6.47 15.19 -44.56
C GLU A 17 5.68 14.17 -45.39
N LEU A 18 5.09 13.19 -44.68
CA LEU A 18 4.20 12.18 -45.24
C LEU A 18 2.74 12.43 -44.80
N PRO A 19 1.98 13.26 -45.52
CA PRO A 19 0.57 13.51 -45.24
C PRO A 19 -0.24 12.21 -45.26
N GLY A 20 -1.13 12.02 -44.28
CA GLY A 20 -2.01 10.85 -44.22
C GLY A 20 -1.33 9.56 -43.73
N ALA A 21 -0.08 9.61 -43.28
CA ALA A 21 0.58 8.45 -42.66
C ALA A 21 -0.23 7.90 -41.48
N LYS A 22 -0.45 6.58 -41.46
CA LYS A 22 -1.13 5.89 -40.36
C LYS A 22 -0.11 5.52 -39.28
N VAL A 23 -0.32 6.02 -38.07
CA VAL A 23 0.52 5.70 -36.89
C VAL A 23 -0.25 4.74 -35.99
N MET A 24 0.36 3.61 -35.65
CA MET A 24 -0.16 2.69 -34.63
C MET A 24 0.67 2.79 -33.36
N LEU A 25 0.02 3.02 -32.22
CA LEU A 25 0.65 2.98 -30.92
C LEU A 25 0.26 1.70 -30.21
N GLN A 26 1.25 0.94 -29.74
CA GLN A 26 1.04 -0.21 -28.88
C GLN A 26 1.69 0.05 -27.52
N GLN A 27 0.88 0.10 -26.46
CA GLN A 27 1.40 0.18 -25.09
C GLN A 27 2.10 -1.13 -24.74
N LYS A 28 3.41 -1.07 -24.47
CA LYS A 28 4.21 -2.26 -24.10
C LYS A 28 4.18 -2.56 -22.59
N ARG A 29 4.02 -1.53 -21.75
CA ARG A 29 3.93 -1.67 -20.29
C ARG A 29 3.17 -0.49 -19.66
N PRO A 30 2.53 -0.66 -18.49
CA PRO A 30 2.00 0.46 -17.72
C PRO A 30 3.14 1.32 -17.17
N ASN A 31 2.85 2.61 -16.94
CA ASN A 31 3.76 3.54 -16.27
C ASN A 31 3.57 3.55 -14.74
N PHE A 32 2.75 2.64 -14.22
CA PHE A 32 2.44 2.50 -12.81
C PHE A 32 2.44 1.01 -12.43
N PRO A 33 2.70 0.68 -11.16
CA PRO A 33 2.54 -0.67 -10.61
C PRO A 33 1.17 -1.25 -10.92
N PHE A 34 1.13 -2.45 -11.51
CA PHE A 34 -0.11 -3.19 -11.72
C PHE A 34 0.03 -4.58 -11.11
N GLY A 35 -0.89 -4.90 -10.20
CA GLY A 35 -0.74 -6.03 -9.31
C GLY A 35 -2.05 -6.57 -8.78
N ALA A 36 -1.95 -7.70 -8.10
CA ALA A 36 -3.04 -8.33 -7.37
C ALA A 36 -2.50 -8.97 -6.09
N ALA A 37 -3.37 -9.13 -5.09
CA ALA A 37 -3.04 -9.83 -3.86
C ALA A 37 -2.82 -11.33 -4.14
N ILE A 38 -1.94 -11.94 -3.35
CA ILE A 38 -1.77 -13.39 -3.24
C ILE A 38 -1.85 -13.79 -1.77
N ASN A 39 -2.08 -15.07 -1.53
CA ASN A 39 -2.14 -15.64 -0.18
C ASN A 39 -1.44 -17.00 -0.13
N LYS A 40 -1.42 -17.59 1.06
CA LYS A 40 -0.81 -18.90 1.33
C LYS A 40 -1.27 -20.03 0.40
N ASN A 41 -2.44 -19.93 -0.23
CA ASN A 41 -2.94 -20.97 -1.14
C ASN A 41 -2.14 -21.03 -2.46
N LEU A 42 -1.27 -20.03 -2.72
CA LEU A 42 -0.29 -20.06 -3.81
C LEU A 42 0.86 -21.04 -3.53
N ILE A 43 1.17 -21.30 -2.26
CA ILE A 43 2.30 -22.15 -1.84
C ILE A 43 2.00 -23.60 -2.27
N GLY A 44 2.86 -24.16 -3.12
CA GLY A 44 2.68 -25.51 -3.68
C GLY A 44 1.62 -25.63 -4.78
N ASN A 45 0.86 -24.56 -5.08
CA ASN A 45 -0.17 -24.57 -6.11
C ASN A 45 0.38 -24.08 -7.46
N THR A 46 0.86 -25.03 -8.26
CA THR A 46 1.46 -24.73 -9.58
C THR A 46 0.47 -24.06 -10.54
N ALA A 47 -0.82 -24.42 -10.48
CA ALA A 47 -1.84 -23.80 -11.33
C ALA A 47 -2.04 -22.32 -11.00
N TYR A 48 -2.11 -21.99 -9.71
CA TYR A 48 -2.21 -20.60 -9.26
C TYR A 48 -0.95 -19.79 -9.61
N GLN A 49 0.24 -20.36 -9.36
CA GLN A 49 1.52 -19.73 -9.71
C GLN A 49 1.63 -19.41 -11.21
N ASN A 50 1.30 -20.38 -12.07
CA ASN A 50 1.33 -20.23 -13.53
C ASN A 50 0.27 -19.24 -14.04
N TRP A 51 -0.85 -19.10 -13.32
CA TRP A 51 -1.85 -18.09 -13.65
C TRP A 51 -1.38 -16.69 -13.22
N PHE A 52 -0.81 -16.55 -12.03
CA PHE A 52 -0.48 -15.24 -11.46
C PHE A 52 0.76 -14.61 -12.10
N ALA A 53 1.88 -15.34 -12.17
CA ALA A 53 3.17 -14.81 -12.56
C ALA A 53 3.23 -14.07 -13.92
N PRO A 54 2.55 -14.52 -15.00
CA PRO A 54 2.58 -13.80 -16.27
C PRO A 54 1.68 -12.55 -16.32
N ARG A 55 0.82 -12.33 -15.32
CA ARG A 55 -0.22 -11.27 -15.34
C ARG A 55 0.17 -10.02 -14.56
N PHE A 56 0.94 -10.18 -13.49
CA PHE A 56 1.17 -9.13 -12.52
C PHE A 56 2.66 -8.89 -12.28
N THR A 57 3.03 -7.61 -12.18
CA THR A 57 4.42 -7.20 -11.90
C THR A 57 4.60 -6.77 -10.45
N VAL A 58 3.51 -6.58 -9.72
CA VAL A 58 3.48 -6.22 -8.30
C VAL A 58 2.48 -7.12 -7.57
N THR A 59 2.75 -7.42 -6.30
CA THR A 59 1.83 -8.15 -5.43
C THR A 59 1.88 -7.62 -3.99
N VAL A 60 0.91 -8.07 -3.21
CA VAL A 60 0.77 -7.87 -1.76
C VAL A 60 0.29 -9.19 -1.16
N PHE A 61 0.64 -9.47 0.09
CA PHE A 61 0.19 -10.69 0.75
C PHE A 61 -1.04 -10.37 1.59
N GLU A 62 -2.13 -11.12 1.41
CA GLU A 62 -3.42 -10.83 2.07
C GLU A 62 -3.31 -10.83 3.59
N ASN A 63 -2.57 -11.79 4.14
CA ASN A 63 -2.50 -12.00 5.60
C ASN A 63 -1.11 -12.31 6.11
N GLU A 64 -0.22 -12.84 5.27
CA GLU A 64 0.97 -13.56 5.69
C GLU A 64 2.03 -12.67 6.33
N MET A 65 1.95 -11.35 6.13
CA MET A 65 2.80 -10.37 6.81
C MET A 65 2.10 -9.68 7.99
N LYS A 66 0.78 -9.80 8.19
CA LYS A 66 0.05 -9.12 9.27
C LYS A 66 0.47 -9.62 10.66
N TRP A 67 0.43 -8.76 11.67
CA TRP A 67 1.01 -9.06 12.99
C TRP A 67 0.38 -10.30 13.62
N TYR A 68 -0.95 -10.40 13.62
CA TYR A 68 -1.67 -11.57 14.12
C TYR A 68 -1.33 -12.88 13.41
N SER A 69 -0.90 -12.84 12.14
CA SER A 69 -0.48 -14.04 11.42
C SER A 69 0.90 -14.51 11.86
N THR A 70 1.80 -13.54 12.06
CA THR A 70 3.24 -13.79 12.24
C THR A 70 3.69 -13.88 13.70
N GLU A 71 2.87 -13.47 14.67
CA GLU A 71 3.18 -13.54 16.09
C GLU A 71 1.92 -13.82 16.93
N LYS A 72 1.34 -15.01 16.73
CA LYS A 72 0.11 -15.44 17.43
C LYS A 72 0.28 -15.51 18.95
N GLN A 73 1.49 -15.84 19.41
CA GLN A 73 1.89 -15.85 20.81
C GLN A 73 3.08 -14.92 20.99
N ARG A 74 3.05 -14.09 22.05
CA ARG A 74 4.11 -13.10 22.33
C ARG A 74 5.49 -13.75 22.29
N GLY A 75 6.39 -13.20 21.48
CA GLY A 75 7.77 -13.68 21.32
C GLY A 75 7.95 -14.90 20.42
N THR A 76 6.87 -15.50 19.91
CA THR A 76 6.94 -16.65 18.99
C THR A 76 6.60 -16.18 17.58
N VAL A 77 7.62 -15.82 16.82
CA VAL A 77 7.47 -15.33 15.45
C VAL A 77 7.55 -16.45 14.42
N ASP A 78 6.65 -16.43 13.44
CA ASP A 78 6.64 -17.33 12.29
C ASP A 78 6.37 -16.54 11.00
N TYR A 79 7.38 -16.47 10.14
CA TYR A 79 7.31 -15.84 8.83
C TYR A 79 7.32 -16.84 7.68
N SER A 80 7.24 -18.15 7.94
CA SER A 80 7.42 -19.21 6.95
C SER A 80 6.53 -19.04 5.70
N GLN A 81 5.26 -18.67 5.89
CA GLN A 81 4.34 -18.41 4.78
C GLN A 81 4.73 -17.17 3.98
N ALA A 82 5.05 -16.05 4.65
CA ALA A 82 5.49 -14.83 3.97
C ALA A 82 6.82 -15.04 3.25
N ASP A 83 7.77 -15.80 3.82
CA ASP A 83 9.03 -16.14 3.17
C ASP A 83 8.82 -16.97 1.90
N ALA A 84 7.91 -17.94 1.93
CA ALA A 84 7.57 -18.74 0.77
C ALA A 84 6.97 -17.88 -0.36
N LEU A 85 6.08 -16.95 -0.03
CA LEU A 85 5.51 -16.00 -0.99
C LEU A 85 6.56 -15.00 -1.50
N MET A 86 7.47 -14.51 -0.66
CA MET A 86 8.60 -13.67 -1.07
C MET A 86 9.51 -14.40 -2.05
N ASN A 87 9.79 -15.69 -1.82
CA ASN A 87 10.60 -16.50 -2.71
C ASN A 87 9.94 -16.68 -4.08
N PHE A 88 8.63 -16.93 -4.11
CA PHE A 88 7.86 -16.94 -5.35
C PHE A 88 7.92 -15.58 -6.08
N ALA A 89 7.65 -14.48 -5.38
CA ALA A 89 7.68 -13.15 -5.99
C ALA A 89 9.07 -12.84 -6.57
N LYS A 90 10.13 -13.16 -5.83
CA LYS A 90 11.52 -12.99 -6.26
C LYS A 90 11.87 -13.84 -7.49
N SER A 91 11.50 -15.11 -7.53
CA SER A 91 11.81 -15.99 -8.68
C SER A 91 11.13 -15.53 -9.97
N HIS A 92 9.97 -14.88 -9.86
CA HIS A 92 9.22 -14.33 -10.99
C HIS A 92 9.44 -12.84 -11.24
N LYS A 93 10.37 -12.18 -10.51
CA LYS A 93 10.66 -10.74 -10.62
C LYS A 93 9.43 -9.85 -10.39
N ILE A 94 8.56 -10.29 -9.49
CA ILE A 94 7.37 -9.58 -9.04
C ILE A 94 7.75 -8.78 -7.80
N ALA A 95 7.49 -7.48 -7.83
CA ALA A 95 7.75 -6.61 -6.70
C ALA A 95 6.68 -6.78 -5.61
N VAL A 96 7.05 -6.64 -4.34
CA VAL A 96 6.11 -6.85 -3.21
C VAL A 96 5.89 -5.54 -2.46
N ARG A 97 4.64 -5.18 -2.19
CA ARG A 97 4.27 -4.19 -1.16
C ARG A 97 4.07 -4.93 0.16
N GLY A 98 4.76 -4.50 1.22
CA GLY A 98 4.63 -5.08 2.54
C GLY A 98 3.36 -4.58 3.23
N HIS A 99 2.42 -5.49 3.48
CA HIS A 99 1.13 -5.20 4.10
C HIS A 99 0.87 -6.15 5.28
N ASN A 100 0.83 -5.69 6.52
CA ASN A 100 1.23 -4.36 7.00
C ASN A 100 2.15 -4.51 8.21
N VAL A 101 2.83 -3.43 8.62
CA VAL A 101 3.63 -3.45 9.85
C VAL A 101 2.70 -3.49 11.05
N PHE A 102 1.78 -2.52 11.10
CA PHE A 102 0.70 -2.39 12.07
C PHE A 102 -0.63 -2.18 11.36
N TRP A 103 -1.70 -2.74 11.93
CA TRP A 103 -3.07 -2.39 11.61
C TRP A 103 -3.65 -1.70 12.83
N ASP A 104 -4.31 -0.56 12.69
CA ASP A 104 -4.75 0.23 13.85
C ASP A 104 -6.14 -0.17 14.39
N ASP A 105 -6.90 -0.97 13.64
CA ASP A 105 -8.15 -1.57 14.14
C ASP A 105 -7.84 -2.58 15.27
N PRO A 106 -8.36 -2.38 16.50
CA PRO A 106 -8.15 -3.29 17.61
C PRO A 106 -8.49 -4.75 17.31
N LYS A 107 -9.50 -5.00 16.46
CA LYS A 107 -9.95 -6.37 16.17
C LYS A 107 -8.90 -7.20 15.42
N TYR A 108 -7.91 -6.56 14.82
CA TYR A 108 -6.83 -7.20 14.08
C TYR A 108 -5.49 -7.15 14.81
N GLN A 109 -5.46 -6.86 16.12
CA GLN A 109 -4.28 -7.10 16.92
C GLN A 109 -4.11 -8.60 17.23
N PRO A 110 -2.87 -9.09 17.44
CA PRO A 110 -2.69 -10.35 18.14
C PRO A 110 -3.42 -10.33 19.49
N SER A 111 -4.06 -11.44 19.87
CA SER A 111 -4.94 -11.49 21.07
C SER A 111 -4.25 -11.13 22.40
N TRP A 112 -2.92 -11.19 22.44
CA TRP A 112 -2.10 -10.85 23.62
C TRP A 112 -1.72 -9.36 23.69
N VAL A 113 -1.96 -8.57 22.63
CA VAL A 113 -1.55 -7.16 22.52
C VAL A 113 -2.54 -6.22 23.21
N ASP A 114 -3.84 -6.52 23.15
CA ASP A 114 -4.88 -5.60 23.65
C ASP A 114 -4.80 -5.33 25.15
N SER A 115 -4.37 -6.32 25.94
CA SER A 115 -4.29 -6.24 27.40
C SER A 115 -2.97 -5.65 27.92
N LEU A 116 -2.05 -5.27 27.04
CA LEU A 116 -0.74 -4.76 27.44
C LEU A 116 -0.84 -3.36 28.07
N SER A 117 0.02 -3.13 29.07
CA SER A 117 0.31 -1.79 29.57
C SER A 117 0.91 -0.92 28.46
N PRO A 118 0.83 0.42 28.54
CA PRO A 118 1.48 1.30 27.56
C PRO A 118 2.98 1.02 27.36
N SER A 119 3.72 0.71 28.43
CA SER A 119 5.14 0.35 28.35
C SER A 119 5.37 -0.99 27.63
N ASP A 120 4.56 -2.00 27.95
CA ASP A 120 4.64 -3.31 27.28
C ASP A 120 4.25 -3.21 25.80
N LEU A 121 3.21 -2.43 25.50
CA LEU A 121 2.77 -2.19 24.13
C LEU A 121 3.83 -1.46 23.32
N SER A 122 4.46 -0.44 23.91
CA SER A 122 5.57 0.28 23.28
C SER A 122 6.71 -0.68 22.93
N GLN A 123 7.12 -1.56 23.87
CA GLN A 123 8.15 -2.56 23.61
C GLN A 123 7.72 -3.61 22.58
N ALA A 124 6.46 -4.05 22.62
CA ALA A 124 5.92 -5.01 21.66
C ALA A 124 5.88 -4.42 20.24
N ALA A 125 5.42 -3.18 20.09
CA ALA A 125 5.45 -2.46 18.82
C ALA A 125 6.89 -2.26 18.33
N ASP A 126 7.81 -1.91 19.23
CA ASP A 126 9.23 -1.75 18.90
C ASP A 126 9.85 -3.05 18.35
N ASN A 127 9.57 -4.18 19.01
CA ASN A 127 9.99 -5.51 18.58
C ASN A 127 9.37 -5.89 17.23
N ARG A 128 8.07 -5.62 17.06
CA ARG A 128 7.31 -5.93 15.85
C ARG A 128 7.91 -5.24 14.62
N ILE A 129 8.07 -3.92 14.67
CA ILE A 129 8.61 -3.16 13.54
C ILE A 129 10.06 -3.55 13.24
N ASN A 130 10.88 -3.76 14.28
CA ASN A 130 12.25 -4.27 14.11
C ASN A 130 12.26 -5.65 13.44
N SER A 131 11.35 -6.54 13.82
CA SER A 131 11.26 -7.90 13.27
C SER A 131 10.87 -7.87 11.79
N VAL A 132 9.70 -7.33 11.46
CA VAL A 132 9.15 -7.43 10.09
C VAL A 132 9.89 -6.55 9.08
N VAL A 133 10.20 -5.30 9.43
CA VAL A 133 10.84 -4.37 8.48
C VAL A 133 12.29 -4.76 8.24
N SER A 134 13.04 -5.15 9.29
CA SER A 134 14.44 -5.59 9.10
C SER A 134 14.53 -6.89 8.31
N ARG A 135 13.59 -7.83 8.52
CA ARG A 135 13.55 -9.11 7.79
C ARG A 135 13.44 -8.92 6.28
N TYR A 136 12.56 -8.01 5.85
CA TYR A 136 12.29 -7.79 4.42
C TYR A 136 12.94 -6.52 3.86
N LYS A 137 13.90 -5.94 4.58
CA LYS A 137 14.65 -4.74 4.18
C LYS A 137 15.19 -4.89 2.75
N GLY A 138 14.86 -3.94 1.89
CA GLY A 138 15.31 -3.92 0.50
C GLY A 138 14.69 -4.99 -0.41
N GLN A 139 13.70 -5.73 0.09
CA GLN A 139 12.98 -6.76 -0.68
C GLN A 139 11.54 -6.33 -1.05
N VAL A 140 11.01 -5.30 -0.39
CA VAL A 140 9.71 -4.71 -0.71
C VAL A 140 9.88 -3.32 -1.35
N ILE A 141 8.89 -2.88 -2.12
CA ILE A 141 8.88 -1.54 -2.75
C ILE A 141 8.23 -0.46 -1.89
N GLY A 142 7.56 -0.88 -0.82
CA GLY A 142 6.87 -0.01 0.11
C GLY A 142 6.26 -0.77 1.27
N TRP A 143 5.98 -0.06 2.34
CA TRP A 143 5.32 -0.56 3.54
C TRP A 143 4.03 0.19 3.80
N ASP A 144 2.95 -0.55 4.00
CA ASP A 144 1.78 -0.06 4.74
C ASP A 144 2.19 -0.06 6.22
N VAL A 145 2.61 1.09 6.75
CA VAL A 145 3.26 1.17 8.08
C VAL A 145 2.21 1.08 9.17
N VAL A 146 1.16 1.89 9.08
CA VAL A 146 -0.01 1.82 9.96
C VAL A 146 -1.25 1.85 9.07
N ASN A 147 -1.95 0.73 8.99
CA ASN A 147 -3.20 0.59 8.23
C ASN A 147 -4.36 1.16 9.03
N GLU A 148 -5.24 1.92 8.36
CA GLU A 148 -6.55 2.36 8.87
C GLU A 148 -6.53 3.32 10.08
N ASN A 149 -5.47 4.13 10.24
CA ASN A 149 -5.34 5.06 11.37
C ASN A 149 -5.98 6.45 11.15
N LEU A 150 -6.91 6.58 10.20
CA LEU A 150 -7.94 7.63 10.18
C LEU A 150 -9.24 7.13 10.82
N HIS A 151 -9.58 5.85 10.65
CA HIS A 151 -10.74 5.22 11.29
C HIS A 151 -10.47 4.84 12.74
N PHE A 152 -9.26 4.37 13.02
CA PHE A 152 -8.86 3.90 14.32
C PHE A 152 -7.71 4.74 14.89
N SER A 153 -7.42 4.55 16.18
CA SER A 153 -6.36 5.26 16.89
C SER A 153 -5.78 4.40 18.01
N PHE A 154 -5.70 3.08 17.83
CA PHE A 154 -5.29 2.13 18.88
C PHE A 154 -3.93 2.49 19.46
N TYR A 155 -2.93 2.70 18.60
CA TYR A 155 -1.59 3.04 19.05
C TYR A 155 -1.51 4.46 19.61
N GLU A 156 -2.14 5.44 18.98
CA GLU A 156 -2.08 6.84 19.41
C GLU A 156 -2.82 7.07 20.74
N THR A 157 -3.93 6.36 20.98
CA THR A 157 -4.66 6.40 22.25
C THR A 157 -3.84 5.82 23.39
N LYS A 158 -3.08 4.74 23.15
CA LYS A 158 -2.33 4.04 24.20
C LYS A 158 -0.90 4.54 24.41
N LEU A 159 -0.24 5.00 23.35
CA LEU A 159 1.19 5.39 23.34
C LEU A 159 1.41 6.89 23.15
N GLY A 160 0.33 7.64 22.94
CA GLY A 160 0.33 9.08 22.72
C GLY A 160 0.23 9.48 21.24
N PRO A 161 -0.14 10.75 20.95
CA PRO A 161 -0.54 11.21 19.62
C PRO A 161 0.55 11.11 18.55
N ASP A 162 1.82 10.99 18.94
CA ASP A 162 2.95 10.87 18.02
C ASP A 162 3.34 9.42 17.69
N ALA A 163 2.61 8.41 18.20
CA ALA A 163 2.95 7.00 18.04
C ALA A 163 3.11 6.60 16.56
N SER A 164 2.13 6.94 15.71
CA SER A 164 2.23 6.68 14.27
C SER A 164 3.46 7.34 13.67
N SER A 165 3.68 8.65 13.91
CA SER A 165 4.84 9.37 13.37
C SER A 165 6.17 8.71 13.74
N LYS A 166 6.31 8.21 14.97
CA LYS A 166 7.49 7.43 15.42
C LYS A 166 7.66 6.14 14.62
N PHE A 167 6.58 5.41 14.37
CA PHE A 167 6.63 4.18 13.57
C PHE A 167 7.07 4.43 12.13
N TYR A 168 6.58 5.49 11.48
CA TYR A 168 7.01 5.85 10.11
C TYR A 168 8.50 6.23 10.07
N ASN A 169 8.97 7.02 11.04
CA ASN A 169 10.40 7.36 11.15
C ASN A 169 11.28 6.13 11.35
N LYS A 170 10.83 5.21 12.21
CA LYS A 170 11.55 3.96 12.45
C LYS A 170 11.54 3.04 11.23
N ALA A 171 10.42 2.92 10.52
CA ALA A 171 10.33 2.17 9.27
C ALA A 171 11.31 2.71 8.23
N GLN A 172 11.37 4.03 8.03
CA GLN A 172 12.34 4.67 7.12
C GLN A 172 13.79 4.38 7.51
N THR A 173 14.10 4.35 8.81
CA THR A 173 15.44 4.07 9.31
C THR A 173 15.86 2.62 9.04
N LEU A 174 14.93 1.68 9.25
CA LEU A 174 15.17 0.26 9.01
C LEU A 174 15.28 -0.05 7.51
N ASP A 175 14.38 0.50 6.69
CA ASP A 175 14.38 0.35 5.24
C ASP A 175 14.32 1.72 4.50
N PRO A 176 15.46 2.38 4.27
CA PRO A 176 15.48 3.71 3.68
C PRO A 176 15.08 3.75 2.20
N GLY A 177 14.98 2.59 1.54
CA GLY A 177 14.65 2.47 0.13
C GLY A 177 13.17 2.70 -0.17
N THR A 178 12.30 2.36 0.77
CA THR A 178 10.87 2.12 0.55
C THR A 178 10.00 3.37 0.61
N TYR A 179 8.87 3.34 -0.10
CA TYR A 179 7.74 4.22 0.20
C TYR A 179 7.04 3.80 1.50
N LEU A 180 6.54 4.77 2.25
CA LEU A 180 5.80 4.55 3.50
C LEU A 180 4.36 5.01 3.31
N PHE A 181 3.47 4.05 3.15
CA PHE A 181 2.06 4.28 2.89
C PHE A 181 1.30 4.50 4.20
N LEU A 182 0.52 5.59 4.21
CA LEU A 182 -0.75 5.62 4.91
C LEU A 182 -1.74 4.84 4.02
N ASN A 183 -2.35 3.78 4.50
CA ASN A 183 -3.29 2.97 3.71
C ASN A 183 -4.64 2.96 4.42
N GLU A 184 -5.70 3.27 3.67
CA GLU A 184 -7.00 3.59 4.25
C GLU A 184 -8.14 3.33 3.27
N TYR A 185 -9.24 2.80 3.77
CA TYR A 185 -10.49 2.60 3.02
C TYR A 185 -11.41 3.82 3.12
N ASN A 186 -12.50 3.77 2.36
CA ASN A 186 -13.55 4.79 2.24
C ASN A 186 -13.13 6.19 1.80
N THR A 187 -11.84 6.48 1.66
CA THR A 187 -11.32 7.76 1.17
C THR A 187 -11.81 8.09 -0.24
N LEU A 188 -11.99 7.07 -1.08
CA LEU A 188 -12.53 7.18 -2.44
C LEU A 188 -13.93 6.60 -2.55
N GLU A 189 -14.26 5.65 -1.69
CA GLU A 189 -15.37 4.72 -1.83
C GLU A 189 -16.69 5.27 -1.29
N ASP A 190 -16.65 6.07 -0.22
CA ASP A 190 -17.84 6.68 0.38
C ASP A 190 -17.61 8.14 0.78
N SER A 191 -18.21 9.06 0.02
CA SER A 191 -18.16 10.51 0.30
C SER A 191 -18.84 10.94 1.60
N ARG A 192 -19.58 10.03 2.24
CA ARG A 192 -20.29 10.27 3.49
C ARG A 192 -19.51 9.78 4.71
N ASP A 193 -18.40 9.06 4.50
CA ASP A 193 -17.57 8.61 5.61
C ASP A 193 -16.90 9.81 6.28
N PRO A 194 -17.23 10.14 7.55
CA PRO A 194 -16.69 11.30 8.20
C PRO A 194 -15.24 11.09 8.65
N ASN A 195 -14.75 9.84 8.74
CA ASN A 195 -13.44 9.52 9.31
C ASN A 195 -12.32 9.64 8.29
N SER A 196 -12.57 9.20 7.06
CA SER A 196 -11.55 9.18 6.00
C SER A 196 -11.80 10.17 4.87
N THR A 197 -12.12 11.43 5.20
CA THR A 197 -12.23 12.46 4.15
C THR A 197 -10.83 12.80 3.58
N PRO A 198 -10.73 13.24 2.31
CA PRO A 198 -9.46 13.72 1.75
C PRO A 198 -8.78 14.80 2.60
N GLU A 199 -9.56 15.67 3.25
CA GLU A 199 -9.06 16.67 4.20
C GLU A 199 -8.40 16.04 5.43
N LYS A 200 -9.04 15.04 6.07
CA LYS A 200 -8.49 14.35 7.24
C LYS A 200 -7.25 13.55 6.88
N TYR A 201 -7.26 12.90 5.72
CA TYR A 201 -6.11 12.20 5.18
C TYR A 201 -4.90 13.15 5.02
N LEU A 202 -5.10 14.30 4.37
CA LEU A 202 -4.04 15.31 4.22
C LEU A 202 -3.58 15.89 5.57
N ALA A 203 -4.50 16.07 6.52
CA ALA A 203 -4.16 16.51 7.87
C ALA A 203 -3.22 15.50 8.57
N LYS A 204 -3.51 14.20 8.47
CA LYS A 204 -2.64 13.13 9.00
C LYS A 204 -1.27 13.11 8.33
N ILE A 205 -1.20 13.26 7.00
CA ILE A 205 0.09 13.41 6.29
C ILE A 205 0.87 14.62 6.80
N ASN A 206 0.21 15.76 6.98
CA ASN A 206 0.87 16.97 7.46
C ASN A 206 1.35 16.83 8.91
N GLN A 207 0.58 16.16 9.77
CA GLN A 207 1.01 15.80 11.12
C GLN A 207 2.28 14.95 11.09
N MET A 208 2.32 13.90 10.25
CA MET A 208 3.51 13.05 10.11
C MET A 208 4.72 13.83 9.59
N LYS A 209 4.53 14.74 8.63
CA LYS A 209 5.60 15.61 8.09
C LYS A 209 6.11 16.62 9.12
N ALA A 210 5.25 17.10 10.03
CA ALA A 210 5.61 18.06 11.05
C ALA A 210 6.38 17.44 12.25
N TYR A 211 6.33 16.11 12.39
CA TYR A 211 7.03 15.42 13.46
C TYR A 211 8.57 15.53 13.32
N PRO A 212 9.32 15.77 14.41
CA PRO A 212 10.78 15.88 14.36
C PRO A 212 11.45 14.62 13.77
N GLY A 213 12.39 14.81 12.85
CA GLY A 213 13.06 13.71 12.15
C GLY A 213 12.36 13.24 10.88
N SER A 214 11.12 13.69 10.61
CA SER A 214 10.36 13.28 9.42
C SER A 214 10.83 13.93 8.09
N ALA A 215 11.88 14.74 8.12
CA ALA A 215 12.45 15.33 6.92
C ALA A 215 12.97 14.23 5.98
N GLY A 216 12.42 14.17 4.76
CA GLY A 216 12.83 13.17 3.77
C GLY A 216 12.12 11.82 3.87
N LEU A 217 11.10 11.66 4.75
CA LEU A 217 10.24 10.48 4.69
C LEU A 217 9.65 10.32 3.29
N LYS A 218 9.76 9.11 2.73
CA LYS A 218 9.18 8.75 1.43
C LYS A 218 7.69 8.41 1.59
N LEU A 219 6.91 9.33 2.15
CA LEU A 219 5.49 9.14 2.35
C LEU A 219 4.76 8.88 1.02
N ALA A 220 3.77 8.00 1.06
CA ALA A 220 2.88 7.71 -0.05
C ALA A 220 1.43 7.57 0.45
N ILE A 221 0.50 7.77 -0.48
CA ILE A 221 -0.94 7.69 -0.24
C ILE A 221 -1.40 6.34 -0.78
N GLY A 222 -1.87 5.46 0.10
CA GLY A 222 -2.57 4.21 -0.21
C GLY A 222 -4.06 4.38 0.01
N LEU A 223 -4.85 4.01 -1.00
CA LEU A 223 -6.30 4.10 -1.02
C LEU A 223 -6.81 2.70 -1.36
N GLU A 224 -7.48 2.03 -0.43
CA GLU A 224 -7.80 0.61 -0.58
C GLU A 224 -8.64 0.35 -1.84
N GLY A 225 -9.73 1.08 -2.02
CA GLY A 225 -10.56 1.02 -3.22
C GLY A 225 -11.57 -0.14 -3.17
N HIS A 226 -12.12 -0.43 -2.00
CA HIS A 226 -13.16 -1.44 -1.81
C HIS A 226 -14.55 -0.89 -2.22
N PHE A 227 -14.85 -0.88 -3.52
CA PHE A 227 -16.06 -0.21 -4.01
C PHE A 227 -17.32 -1.07 -3.87
N SER A 228 -18.41 -0.44 -3.45
CA SER A 228 -19.76 -1.01 -3.58
C SER A 228 -20.23 -1.01 -5.04
N THR A 229 -21.39 -1.62 -5.33
CA THR A 229 -21.96 -1.66 -6.69
C THR A 229 -22.22 -0.28 -7.31
N SER A 230 -22.34 0.77 -6.50
CA SER A 230 -22.51 2.15 -6.97
C SER A 230 -21.22 2.95 -6.76
N VAL A 231 -20.64 3.45 -7.85
CA VAL A 231 -19.36 4.17 -7.84
C VAL A 231 -19.57 5.64 -8.18
N ASP A 232 -19.32 6.53 -7.22
CA ASP A 232 -19.36 7.98 -7.46
C ASP A 232 -18.04 8.47 -8.09
N THR A 233 -17.99 8.38 -9.42
CA THR A 233 -16.80 8.78 -10.19
C THR A 233 -16.47 10.28 -10.09
N ALA A 234 -17.47 11.14 -9.82
CA ALA A 234 -17.25 12.57 -9.63
C ALA A 234 -16.54 12.84 -8.31
N TYR A 235 -17.00 12.19 -7.23
CA TYR A 235 -16.32 12.24 -5.94
C TYR A 235 -14.89 11.69 -6.02
N ILE A 236 -14.70 10.50 -6.59
CA ILE A 236 -13.36 9.88 -6.73
C ILE A 236 -12.38 10.84 -7.42
N ARG A 237 -12.82 11.50 -8.49
CA ARG A 237 -11.98 12.47 -9.19
C ARG A 237 -11.63 13.66 -8.30
N SER A 238 -12.61 14.23 -7.59
CA SER A 238 -12.41 15.34 -6.66
C SER A 238 -11.45 14.98 -5.53
N ALA A 239 -11.63 13.80 -4.92
CA ALA A 239 -10.78 13.28 -3.85
C ALA A 239 -9.33 13.08 -4.34
N LEU A 240 -9.14 12.48 -5.51
CA LEU A 240 -7.80 12.33 -6.10
C LEU A 240 -7.14 13.67 -6.43
N ASP A 241 -7.88 14.63 -6.98
CA ASP A 241 -7.37 15.99 -7.28
C ASP A 241 -6.97 16.72 -5.99
N LYS A 242 -7.72 16.53 -4.89
CA LYS A 242 -7.39 17.06 -3.56
C LYS A 242 -6.14 16.41 -2.99
N LEU A 243 -6.08 15.07 -2.95
CA LEU A 243 -4.93 14.31 -2.42
C LEU A 243 -3.64 14.59 -3.21
N ALA A 244 -3.74 14.81 -4.53
CA ALA A 244 -2.60 15.15 -5.38
C ALA A 244 -1.87 16.43 -4.96
N GLN A 245 -2.52 17.33 -4.21
CA GLN A 245 -1.90 18.54 -3.67
C GLN A 245 -0.77 18.21 -2.67
N ALA A 246 -0.78 17.03 -2.06
CA ALA A 246 0.31 16.57 -1.19
C ALA A 246 1.64 16.37 -1.94
N LYS A 247 1.58 16.26 -3.28
CA LYS A 247 2.71 15.93 -4.18
C LYS A 247 3.41 14.61 -3.80
N LEU A 248 2.65 13.68 -3.25
CA LEU A 248 3.09 12.32 -2.93
C LEU A 248 2.59 11.34 -3.99
N PRO A 249 3.23 10.17 -4.16
CA PRO A 249 2.66 9.07 -4.93
C PRO A 249 1.29 8.66 -4.36
N ILE A 250 0.33 8.37 -5.23
CA ILE A 250 -1.01 7.87 -4.88
C ILE A 250 -1.18 6.51 -5.54
N TRP A 251 -1.51 5.49 -4.75
CA TRP A 251 -1.72 4.12 -5.18
C TRP A 251 -3.12 3.68 -4.76
N ILE A 252 -3.83 3.03 -5.69
CA ILE A 252 -5.01 2.25 -5.32
C ILE A 252 -4.49 0.85 -4.97
N THR A 253 -4.70 0.40 -3.74
CA THR A 253 -3.90 -0.67 -3.12
C THR A 253 -4.60 -2.01 -3.07
N GLU A 254 -5.94 -2.03 -3.00
CA GLU A 254 -6.77 -3.21 -2.70
C GLU A 254 -8.05 -3.26 -3.55
N LEU A 255 -8.01 -2.64 -4.74
CA LEU A 255 -9.17 -2.45 -5.61
C LEU A 255 -9.99 -3.73 -5.81
N ASP A 256 -11.25 -3.66 -5.37
CA ASP A 256 -12.29 -4.60 -5.74
C ASP A 256 -13.62 -3.85 -5.97
N LEU A 257 -14.59 -4.59 -6.51
CA LEU A 257 -15.93 -4.07 -6.75
C LEU A 257 -16.91 -5.16 -6.35
N GLN A 258 -17.80 -4.86 -5.41
CA GLN A 258 -18.86 -5.78 -5.00
C GLN A 258 -19.66 -6.26 -6.22
N SER A 259 -19.95 -7.56 -6.28
CA SER A 259 -20.73 -8.15 -7.36
C SER A 259 -22.10 -7.49 -7.46
N GLY A 260 -22.43 -7.01 -8.66
CA GLY A 260 -23.74 -6.47 -9.00
C GLY A 260 -24.53 -7.42 -9.91
N PRO A 261 -25.83 -7.17 -10.15
CA PRO A 261 -26.68 -8.01 -11.00
C PRO A 261 -26.29 -8.05 -12.49
N ASN A 262 -25.34 -7.20 -12.91
CA ASN A 262 -24.91 -7.05 -14.31
C ASN A 262 -23.47 -7.56 -14.56
N GLN A 263 -22.91 -8.35 -13.63
CA GLN A 263 -21.64 -9.06 -13.77
C GLN A 263 -21.90 -10.56 -13.94
#